data_AF-A0A165AKA2-F1
#
_entry.id   AF-A0A165AKA2-F1
#
_cell.length_a   1.000
_cell.length_b   1.000
_cell.length_c   1.000
_cell.angle_alpha   90.00
_cell.angle_beta   90.00
_cell.angle_gamma   90.00
#
_symmetry.space_group_name_H-M   'P 1'
#
loop_
_entity.id
_entity.type
_entity.pdbx_description
1 polymer ?
#
loop_
_entity_poly.entity_id
_entity_poly.type
_entity_poly.pdbx_seq_one_letter_code
_entity_poly.pdbx_strand_id
1 'polypeptide(L)'
;MSSRFGHQRDPRNSLFESYNASRNPTPSPSGLYAEPGYGLNNRGASPGSGLGYRSATPNKRGQYSDAVLSELESQNDEQLEGMGAKVKMLKDITVAIGHEIRSSTTLADQMNDSFDNTRVRLRGTMNRMLRMAESTGVSWKAWASFFAAVIFLFWWVWLG
;
A
#
# COMPACT_ATOMS: atom_id res chain seq x y z
N MET A 1 -29.29 16.55 -47.47
CA MET A 1 -29.65 15.86 -46.22
C MET A 1 -28.94 14.52 -46.17
N SER A 2 -28.51 14.10 -44.97
CA SER A 2 -27.98 12.77 -44.60
C SER A 2 -26.52 12.48 -44.97
N SER A 3 -25.64 11.93 -44.13
CA SER A 3 -25.59 11.72 -42.67
C SER A 3 -24.11 11.49 -42.33
N ARG A 4 -23.60 12.19 -41.32
CA ARG A 4 -22.24 12.01 -40.80
C ARG A 4 -22.26 10.81 -39.86
N PHE A 5 -21.72 9.68 -40.31
CA PHE A 5 -21.57 8.48 -39.48
C PHE A 5 -20.57 8.76 -38.35
N GLY A 6 -21.07 9.03 -37.15
CA GLY A 6 -20.29 9.00 -35.92
C GLY A 6 -19.99 7.55 -35.56
N HIS A 7 -18.72 7.22 -35.40
CA HIS A 7 -18.31 5.96 -34.77
C HIS A 7 -18.79 5.95 -33.33
N GLN A 8 -19.80 5.12 -33.04
CA GLN A 8 -20.24 4.80 -31.69
C GLN A 8 -19.11 3.98 -31.04
N ARG A 9 -18.33 4.59 -30.13
CA ARG A 9 -17.34 3.84 -29.35
C ARG A 9 -18.08 3.09 -28.24
N ASP A 10 -17.96 1.77 -28.23
CA ASP A 10 -18.59 0.93 -27.22
C ASP A 10 -18.01 1.22 -25.82
N PRO A 11 -18.87 1.44 -24.79
CA PRO A 11 -18.44 1.70 -23.42
C PRO A 11 -17.82 0.48 -22.74
N ARG A 12 -17.84 -0.68 -23.40
CA ARG A 12 -17.19 -1.90 -22.91
C ARG A 12 -15.67 -1.82 -23.01
N ASN A 13 -15.14 -1.12 -24.01
CA ASN A 13 -13.69 -1.06 -24.21
C ASN A 13 -12.97 -0.23 -23.14
N SER A 14 -13.63 0.76 -22.52
CA SER A 14 -13.01 1.59 -21.48
C SER A 14 -12.71 0.84 -20.18
N LEU A 15 -13.45 -0.23 -19.89
CA LEU A 15 -13.21 -1.08 -18.72
C LEU A 15 -11.95 -1.95 -18.89
N PHE A 16 -11.59 -2.29 -20.12
CA PHE A 16 -10.41 -3.11 -20.43
C PHE A 16 -9.17 -2.27 -20.80
N GLU A 17 -9.35 -0.98 -21.04
CA GLU A 17 -8.29 -0.04 -21.44
C GLU A 17 -7.28 0.23 -20.31
N SER A 18 -7.73 0.18 -19.05
CA SER A 18 -6.87 0.35 -17.86
C SER A 18 -5.84 -0.78 -17.68
N TYR A 19 -6.14 -1.99 -18.17
CA TYR A 19 -5.20 -3.11 -18.16
C TYR A 19 -4.12 -2.99 -19.26
N ASN A 20 -4.43 -2.33 -20.37
CA ASN A 20 -3.50 -2.17 -21.49
C ASN A 20 -2.59 -0.93 -21.32
N ALA A 21 -2.99 0.03 -20.48
CA ALA A 21 -2.24 1.27 -20.26
C ALA A 21 -0.89 1.12 -19.53
N SER A 22 -0.50 -0.09 -19.11
CA SER A 22 0.79 -0.35 -18.43
C SER A 22 1.90 -0.89 -19.33
N ARG A 23 1.69 -1.00 -20.65
CA ARG A 23 2.79 -1.28 -21.59
C ARG A 23 3.40 0.02 -22.12
N ASN A 24 4.08 0.75 -21.24
CA ASN A 24 5.15 1.62 -21.72
C ASN A 24 6.28 0.71 -22.20
N PRO A 25 6.73 0.79 -23.47
CA PRO A 25 8.01 0.22 -23.86
C PRO A 25 9.08 1.05 -23.16
N THR A 26 9.70 0.51 -22.12
CA THR A 26 10.93 1.08 -21.55
C THR A 26 11.99 1.12 -22.64
N PRO A 27 12.58 2.28 -22.97
CA PRO A 27 13.80 2.32 -23.77
C PRO A 27 14.92 1.73 -22.91
N SER A 28 15.60 0.72 -23.42
CA SER A 28 16.83 0.18 -22.82
C SER A 28 17.82 1.32 -22.56
N PRO A 29 18.48 1.41 -21.40
CA PRO A 29 19.48 2.44 -21.16
C PRO A 29 20.74 2.11 -21.98
N SER A 30 20.87 2.75 -23.14
CA SER A 30 22.14 2.85 -23.86
C SER A 30 23.06 3.79 -23.09
N GLY A 31 23.84 3.22 -22.16
CA GLY A 31 24.96 3.92 -21.55
C GLY A 31 26.01 4.21 -22.61
N LEU A 32 26.17 5.50 -22.95
CA LEU A 32 27.32 6.01 -23.67
C LEU A 32 28.50 6.14 -22.70
N TYR A 33 29.41 5.19 -22.72
CA TYR A 33 30.84 5.51 -22.70
C TYR A 33 31.45 4.88 -23.94
N ALA A 34 31.97 5.73 -24.81
CA ALA A 34 32.65 5.32 -26.02
C ALA A 34 34.10 4.95 -25.67
N GLU A 35 34.52 3.73 -25.99
CA GLU A 35 35.94 3.36 -26.09
C GLU A 35 36.14 2.60 -27.41
N PRO A 36 37.22 2.84 -28.18
CA PRO A 36 37.27 2.51 -29.59
C PRO A 36 37.58 1.03 -29.83
N GLY A 37 36.90 0.49 -30.84
CA GLY A 37 36.98 -0.92 -31.22
C GLY A 37 38.35 -1.38 -31.72
N TYR A 38 38.59 -2.66 -31.47
CA TYR A 38 39.45 -3.54 -32.22
C TYR A 38 38.64 -4.82 -32.46
N GLY A 39 38.37 -5.10 -33.73
CA GLY A 39 37.55 -6.23 -34.14
C GLY A 39 38.20 -7.57 -33.83
N LEU A 40 37.36 -8.58 -33.64
CA LEU A 40 37.79 -9.97 -33.77
C LEU A 40 36.71 -10.79 -34.49
N ASN A 41 36.98 -11.09 -35.75
CA ASN A 41 36.28 -12.11 -36.50
C ASN A 41 36.64 -13.47 -35.90
N ASN A 42 35.72 -14.12 -35.19
CA ASN A 42 35.95 -15.49 -34.71
C ASN A 42 35.06 -16.49 -35.45
N ARG A 43 35.61 -17.02 -36.54
CA ARG A 43 35.20 -18.28 -37.15
C ARG A 43 35.59 -19.41 -36.20
N GLY A 44 34.63 -20.24 -35.80
CA GLY A 44 34.95 -21.42 -35.00
C GLY A 44 33.71 -22.21 -34.64
N ALA A 45 33.30 -23.11 -35.53
CA ALA A 45 32.41 -24.20 -35.20
C ALA A 45 33.11 -25.14 -34.20
N SER A 46 32.43 -25.50 -33.12
CA SER A 46 32.72 -26.70 -32.34
C SER A 46 31.44 -27.22 -31.69
N PRO A 47 31.09 -28.51 -31.87
CA PRO A 47 29.89 -29.11 -31.33
C PRO A 47 30.20 -29.66 -29.94
N GLY A 48 29.49 -29.18 -28.91
CA GLY A 48 29.70 -29.70 -27.56
C GLY A 48 28.70 -29.14 -26.57
N SER A 49 27.78 -30.01 -26.16
CA SER A 49 27.03 -29.95 -24.90
C SER A 49 26.37 -28.61 -24.54
N GLY A 50 25.25 -28.31 -25.19
CA GLY A 50 24.28 -27.35 -24.70
C GLY A 50 23.07 -28.08 -24.12
N LEU A 51 22.95 -28.11 -22.79
CA LEU A 51 21.66 -28.31 -22.09
C LEU A 51 20.80 -27.10 -22.44
N GLY A 52 20.06 -27.19 -23.54
CA GLY A 52 19.23 -26.12 -24.05
C GLY A 52 18.08 -26.73 -24.82
N TYR A 53 16.87 -26.28 -24.48
CA TYR A 53 15.60 -26.63 -25.11
C TYR A 53 15.77 -26.86 -26.62
N ARG A 54 15.63 -28.12 -27.05
CA ARG A 54 15.64 -28.45 -28.48
C ARG A 54 14.35 -27.90 -29.07
N SER A 55 14.48 -26.83 -29.87
CA SER A 55 13.37 -26.30 -30.66
C SER A 55 12.83 -27.42 -31.55
N ALA A 56 11.52 -27.67 -31.49
CA ALA A 56 10.82 -28.69 -32.27
C ALA A 56 10.74 -28.26 -33.73
N THR A 57 11.87 -28.25 -34.43
CA THR A 57 11.89 -28.04 -35.87
C THR A 57 11.30 -29.28 -36.54
N PRO A 58 10.20 -29.15 -37.30
CA PRO A 58 9.59 -30.27 -38.00
C PRO A 58 10.61 -30.90 -38.96
N ASN A 59 10.57 -32.22 -39.14
CA ASN A 59 11.34 -32.82 -40.22
C ASN A 59 10.84 -32.28 -41.59
N LYS A 60 11.58 -32.54 -42.67
CA LYS A 60 11.21 -32.07 -44.03
C LYS A 60 9.83 -32.55 -44.54
N ARG A 61 9.12 -33.39 -43.78
CA ARG A 61 7.76 -33.91 -44.05
C ARG A 61 6.71 -33.34 -43.08
N GLY A 62 7.06 -32.36 -42.25
CA GLY A 62 6.15 -31.72 -41.29
C GLY A 62 5.79 -32.57 -40.08
N GLN A 63 6.51 -33.67 -39.85
CA GLN A 63 6.23 -34.58 -38.73
C GLN A 63 7.06 -34.15 -37.51
N TYR A 64 6.35 -33.90 -36.41
CA TYR A 64 6.95 -33.73 -35.10
C TYR A 64 7.25 -35.11 -34.53
N SER A 65 8.45 -35.30 -33.96
CA SER A 65 8.76 -36.54 -33.27
C SER A 65 7.91 -36.65 -31.99
N ASP A 66 7.21 -37.77 -31.84
CA ASP A 66 6.33 -38.09 -30.70
C ASP A 66 7.03 -37.87 -29.34
N ALA A 67 8.31 -38.24 -29.23
CA ALA A 67 9.13 -37.98 -28.05
C ALA A 67 9.31 -36.48 -27.71
N VAL A 68 9.38 -35.61 -28.71
CA VAL A 68 9.51 -34.15 -28.50
C VAL A 68 8.16 -33.52 -28.17
N LEU A 69 7.07 -34.04 -28.74
CA LEU A 69 5.71 -33.65 -28.35
C LEU A 69 5.41 -34.05 -26.91
N SER A 70 5.72 -35.30 -26.53
CA SER A 70 5.59 -35.81 -25.18
C SER A 70 6.43 -35.02 -24.16
N GLU A 71 7.65 -34.61 -24.54
CA GLU A 71 8.50 -33.80 -23.65
C GLU A 71 8.04 -32.34 -23.53
N LEU A 72 7.45 -31.76 -24.59
CA LEU A 72 6.81 -30.44 -24.53
C LEU A 72 5.50 -30.46 -23.71
N GLU A 73 4.76 -31.55 -23.77
CA GLU A 73 3.53 -31.77 -22.99
C GLU A 73 3.87 -32.00 -21.52
N SER A 74 4.84 -32.87 -21.21
CA SER A 74 5.27 -33.11 -19.82
C SER A 74 5.84 -31.85 -19.17
N GLN A 75 6.54 -30.99 -19.93
CA GLN A 75 6.99 -29.68 -19.45
C GLN A 75 5.84 -28.72 -19.20
N ASN A 76 4.82 -28.71 -20.07
CA ASN A 76 3.63 -27.89 -19.83
C ASN A 76 2.89 -28.35 -18.58
N ASP A 77 2.73 -29.65 -18.35
CA ASP A 77 2.07 -30.19 -17.17
C ASP A 77 2.84 -29.87 -15.88
N GLU A 78 4.17 -29.99 -15.89
CA GLU A 78 5.02 -29.59 -14.75
C GLU A 78 4.93 -28.07 -14.49
N GLN A 79 4.89 -27.26 -15.56
CA GLN A 79 4.72 -25.82 -15.44
C GLN A 79 3.31 -25.43 -14.95
N LEU A 80 2.27 -26.15 -15.38
CA LEU A 80 0.88 -25.97 -14.95
C LEU A 80 0.69 -26.40 -13.50
N GLU A 81 1.34 -27.48 -13.06
CA GLU A 81 1.37 -27.90 -11.66
C GLU A 81 2.04 -26.82 -10.79
N GLY A 82 3.18 -26.29 -11.25
CA GLY A 82 3.86 -25.17 -10.62
C GLY A 82 3.01 -23.89 -10.56
N MET A 83 2.23 -23.59 -11.60
CA MET A 83 1.28 -22.48 -11.61
C MET A 83 0.10 -22.74 -10.65
N GLY A 84 -0.43 -23.95 -10.61
CA GLY A 84 -1.51 -24.34 -9.68
C GLY A 84 -1.09 -24.22 -8.21
N ALA A 85 0.15 -24.60 -7.88
CA ALA A 85 0.72 -24.41 -6.55
C ALA A 85 0.81 -22.92 -6.17
N LYS A 86 1.26 -22.06 -7.09
CA LYS A 86 1.32 -20.60 -6.89
C LYS A 86 -0.07 -20.00 -6.70
N VAL A 87 -1.07 -20.42 -7.48
CA VAL A 87 -2.45 -19.92 -7.35
C VAL A 87 -3.07 -20.34 -6.02
N LYS A 88 -2.84 -21.57 -5.55
CA LYS A 88 -3.27 -22.02 -4.22
C LYS A 88 -2.66 -21.14 -3.12
N MET A 89 -1.37 -20.86 -3.20
CA MET A 89 -0.70 -19.97 -2.25
C MET A 89 -1.29 -18.56 -2.25
N LEU A 90 -1.53 -17.97 -3.43
CA LEU A 90 -2.16 -16.65 -3.54
C LEU A 90 -3.59 -16.65 -2.99
N LYS A 91 -4.35 -17.72 -3.21
CA LYS A 91 -5.68 -17.90 -2.62
C LYS A 91 -5.61 -17.96 -1.10
N ASP A 92 -4.67 -18.71 -0.53
CA ASP A 92 -4.52 -18.85 0.91
C ASP A 92 -4.18 -17.50 1.57
N ILE A 93 -3.26 -16.73 0.96
CA ILE A 93 -2.95 -15.35 1.39
C ILE A 93 -4.20 -14.46 1.32
N THR A 94 -4.98 -14.56 0.25
CA THR A 94 -6.19 -13.74 0.05
C THR A 94 -7.28 -14.08 1.09
N VAL A 95 -7.47 -15.37 1.40
CA VAL A 95 -8.41 -15.82 2.43
C VAL A 95 -7.96 -15.36 3.81
N ALA A 96 -6.67 -15.49 4.12
CA ALA A 96 -6.09 -14.99 5.37
C ALA A 96 -6.31 -13.48 5.53
N ILE A 97 -6.03 -12.69 4.48
CA ILE A 97 -6.33 -11.25 4.44
C ILE A 97 -7.83 -10.99 4.65
N GLY A 98 -8.70 -11.79 4.05
CA GLY A 98 -10.15 -11.66 4.24
C GLY A 98 -10.58 -11.85 5.71
N HIS A 99 -10.02 -12.85 6.40
CA HIS A 99 -10.25 -13.05 7.82
C HIS A 99 -9.68 -11.91 8.68
N GLU A 100 -8.47 -11.44 8.35
CA GLU A 100 -7.79 -10.38 9.09
C GLU A 100 -8.44 -9.00 8.91
N ILE A 101 -8.97 -8.68 7.73
CA ILE A 101 -9.78 -7.47 7.52
C ILE A 101 -11.02 -7.52 8.39
N ARG A 102 -11.72 -8.66 8.43
CA ARG A 102 -12.93 -8.80 9.24
C ARG A 102 -12.64 -8.70 10.74
N SER A 103 -11.55 -9.30 11.22
CA SER A 103 -11.11 -9.12 12.62
C SER A 103 -10.66 -7.67 12.87
N SER A 104 -9.98 -7.04 11.92
CA SER A 104 -9.56 -5.63 12.03
C SER A 104 -10.75 -4.68 12.11
N THR A 105 -11.85 -4.95 11.40
CA THR A 105 -13.10 -4.20 11.55
C THR A 105 -13.66 -4.33 12.96
N THR A 106 -13.74 -5.55 13.50
CA THR A 106 -14.24 -5.73 14.88
C THR A 106 -13.34 -5.10 15.94
N LEU A 107 -12.02 -5.08 15.71
CA LEU A 107 -11.07 -4.41 16.58
C LEU A 107 -11.20 -2.89 16.48
N ALA A 108 -11.41 -2.35 15.27
CA ALA A 108 -11.65 -0.93 15.05
C ALA A 108 -12.93 -0.47 15.75
N ASP A 109 -14.00 -1.27 15.74
CA ASP A 109 -15.23 -0.98 16.48
C ASP A 109 -14.95 -0.93 18.00
N GLN A 110 -14.23 -1.92 18.54
CA GLN A 110 -13.81 -1.91 19.96
C GLN A 110 -12.91 -0.72 20.32
N MET A 111 -12.06 -0.28 19.38
CA MET A 111 -11.22 0.89 19.54
C MET A 111 -12.06 2.17 19.57
N ASN A 112 -13.09 2.27 18.73
CA ASN A 112 -14.03 3.39 18.77
C ASN A 112 -14.74 3.46 20.13
N ASP A 113 -15.26 2.34 20.63
CA ASP A 113 -15.91 2.26 21.94
C ASP A 113 -14.97 2.66 23.09
N SER A 114 -13.69 2.28 22.99
CA SER A 114 -12.66 2.64 23.96
C SER A 114 -12.33 4.14 23.93
N PHE A 115 -12.28 4.74 22.74
CA PHE A 115 -12.08 6.18 22.58
C PHE A 115 -13.29 6.99 23.10
N ASP A 116 -14.51 6.55 22.82
CA ASP A 116 -15.72 7.21 23.33
C ASP A 116 -15.79 7.15 24.87
N ASN A 117 -15.50 5.99 25.46
CA ASN A 117 -15.40 5.85 26.92
C ASN A 117 -14.31 6.77 27.52
N THR A 118 -13.15 6.85 26.86
CA THR A 118 -12.07 7.74 27.29
C THR A 118 -12.48 9.20 27.18
N ARG A 119 -13.15 9.59 26.10
CA ARG A 119 -13.70 10.93 25.89
C ARG A 119 -14.69 11.32 26.97
N VAL A 120 -15.59 10.42 27.37
CA VAL A 120 -16.53 10.66 28.47
C VAL A 120 -15.80 10.86 29.80
N ARG A 121 -14.80 10.03 30.09
CA ARG A 121 -13.97 10.17 31.31
C ARG A 121 -13.20 11.49 31.32
N LEU A 122 -12.57 11.86 30.20
CA LEU A 122 -11.85 13.12 30.04
C LEU A 122 -12.76 14.34 30.19
N ARG A 123 -13.99 14.28 29.65
CA ARG A 123 -14.99 15.33 29.90
C ARG A 123 -15.33 15.42 31.39
N GLY A 124 -15.45 14.29 32.08
CA GLY A 124 -15.67 14.25 33.53
C GLY A 124 -14.53 14.89 34.34
N THR A 125 -13.28 14.57 34.01
CA THR A 125 -12.10 15.17 34.67
C THR A 125 -11.99 16.66 34.36
N MET A 126 -12.24 17.07 33.12
CA MET A 126 -12.22 18.48 32.70
C MET A 126 -13.32 19.28 33.41
N ASN A 127 -14.53 18.72 33.54
CA ASN A 127 -15.63 19.38 34.24
C ASN A 127 -15.36 19.51 35.75
N ARG A 128 -14.70 18.53 36.38
CA ARG A 128 -14.21 18.64 37.76
C ARG A 128 -13.11 19.69 37.90
N MET A 129 -12.20 19.77 36.93
CA MET A 129 -11.14 20.78 36.91
C MET A 129 -11.70 22.19 36.76
N LEU A 130 -12.68 22.41 35.87
CA LEU A 130 -13.36 23.70 35.72
C LEU A 130 -14.01 24.15 37.03
N ARG A 131 -14.72 23.24 37.72
CA ARG A 131 -15.30 23.54 39.03
C ARG A 131 -14.25 23.88 40.10
N MET A 132 -13.10 23.20 40.09
CA MET A 132 -12.00 23.54 40.99
C MET A 132 -11.37 24.89 40.63
N ALA A 133 -11.23 25.23 39.35
CA ALA A 133 -10.73 26.52 38.93
C ALA A 133 -11.67 27.67 39.34
N GLU A 134 -12.99 27.48 39.23
CA GLU A 134 -13.99 28.43 39.71
C GLU A 134 -13.94 28.62 41.22
N SER A 135 -13.66 27.57 42.00
CA SER A 135 -13.63 27.65 43.46
C SER A 135 -12.26 28.01 44.07
N THR A 136 -11.16 27.93 43.30
CA THR A 136 -9.78 28.16 43.80
C THR A 136 -9.33 29.63 43.68
N GLY A 137 -10.17 30.51 43.13
CA GLY A 137 -9.88 31.95 43.13
C GLY A 137 -9.93 32.54 44.53
N VAL A 138 -8.81 33.08 45.03
CA VAL A 138 -8.83 33.98 46.21
C VAL A 138 -9.82 35.10 45.89
N SER A 139 -10.96 35.10 46.57
CA SER A 139 -12.03 36.06 46.31
C SER A 139 -11.49 37.49 46.43
N TRP A 140 -11.93 38.40 45.56
CA TRP A 140 -11.59 39.84 45.63
C TRP A 140 -11.78 40.42 47.04
N LYS A 141 -12.74 39.89 47.79
CA LYS A 141 -13.01 40.24 49.19
C LYS A 141 -11.84 39.92 50.14
N ALA A 142 -11.10 38.83 49.93
CA ALA A 142 -9.93 38.48 50.74
C ALA A 142 -8.78 39.48 50.52
N TRP A 143 -8.55 39.89 49.27
CA TRP A 143 -7.59 40.95 48.94
C TRP A 143 -8.00 42.30 49.56
N ALA A 144 -9.27 42.70 49.40
CA ALA A 144 -9.78 43.93 50.01
C ALA A 144 -9.66 43.93 51.55
N SER A 145 -9.99 42.80 52.19
CA SER A 145 -9.82 42.58 53.63
C SER A 145 -8.36 42.72 54.07
N PHE A 146 -7.43 42.09 53.35
CA PHE A 146 -6.00 42.16 53.66
C PHE A 146 -5.47 43.60 53.58
N PHE A 147 -5.79 44.33 52.50
CA PHE A 147 -5.41 45.73 52.37
C PHE A 147 -6.05 46.62 53.44
N ALA A 148 -7.34 46.43 53.73
CA ALA A 148 -8.03 47.18 54.78
C ALA A 148 -7.35 46.97 56.14
N ALA A 149 -6.95 45.73 56.48
CA ALA A 149 -6.22 45.43 57.71
C ALA A 149 -4.85 46.14 57.77
N VAL A 150 -4.10 46.16 56.66
CA VAL A 150 -2.81 46.87 56.57
C VAL A 150 -2.99 48.38 56.76
N ILE A 151 -3.97 48.99 56.10
CA ILE A 151 -4.27 50.43 56.23
C ILE A 151 -4.65 50.77 57.67
N PHE A 152 -5.49 49.94 58.31
CA PHE A 152 -5.87 50.10 59.71
C PHE A 152 -4.67 50.06 60.66
N LEU A 153 -3.71 49.16 60.40
CA LEU A 153 -2.51 49.01 61.21
C LEU A 153 -1.60 50.24 61.09
N PHE A 154 -1.43 50.76 59.87
CA PHE A 154 -0.71 52.02 59.65
C PHE A 154 -1.37 53.22 60.34
N TRP A 155 -2.70 53.33 60.25
CA TRP A 155 -3.45 54.38 60.96
C TRP A 155 -3.26 54.28 62.47
N TRP A 156 -3.37 53.08 63.04
CA TRP A 156 -3.18 52.89 64.47
C TRP A 156 -1.76 53.27 64.91
N VAL A 157 -0.72 52.82 64.20
CA VAL A 157 0.67 53.17 64.52
C VAL A 157 0.97 54.66 64.38
N TRP A 158 0.32 55.35 63.43
CA TRP A 158 0.59 56.77 63.19
C TRP A 158 -0.22 57.73 64.08
N LEU A 159 -1.44 57.35 64.48
CA LEU A 159 -2.27 58.12 65.41
C LEU A 159 -1.98 57.81 66.89
N GLY A 160 -1.26 56.72 67.17
CA GLY A 160 -0.87 56.28 68.51
C GLY A 160 0.46 56.82 68.99
#